data_AF-A0AA38PQ29-F1
#
_entry.id   AF-A0AA38PQ29-F1
#
_cell.length_a   1.000
_cell.length_b   1.000
_cell.length_c   1.000
_cell.angle_alpha   90.00
_cell.angle_beta   90.00
_cell.angle_gamma   90.00
#
_symmetry.space_group_name_H-M   'P 1'
#
loop_
_entity.id
_entity.type
_entity.pdbx_description
1 polymer ?
#
loop_
_entity_poly.entity_id
_entity_poly.type
_entity_poly.pdbx_seq_one_letter_code
_entity_poly.pdbx_strand_id
1 'polypeptide(L)'
;FSILTNPSILKILYDGRMDFSALYHTYHIDLDPVLDLQLVDIRSRFARGDHGVASHERRLLWCFSYKQVRQNKDRFKNIHVLQSLGGCLEEHGCKSTSPKKHVDHETWLTRPLSSEYLEYAAHDVEIIHALYTHFIEAGYIQYPFLSLNLSQSKRYISIWNDAPPEQGNIYRSHPFLPLEIIDFIPINTTITCQGCSRNLSSSSF
;
A
#
# COMPACT_ATOMS: atom_id res chain seq x y z
N PHE A 1 -16.40 -18.05 -2.32
CA PHE A 1 -15.22 -17.29 -1.84
C PHE A 1 -14.41 -18.04 -0.77
N SER A 2 -14.31 -19.37 -0.85
CA SER A 2 -13.65 -20.19 0.18
C SER A 2 -12.15 -19.90 0.31
N ILE A 3 -11.46 -19.59 -0.79
CA ILE A 3 -10.02 -19.25 -0.76
C ILE A 3 -9.79 -17.90 -0.05
N LEU A 4 -10.57 -16.86 -0.40
CA LEU A 4 -10.39 -15.50 0.12
C LEU A 4 -10.68 -15.40 1.63
N THR A 5 -11.61 -16.22 2.11
CA THR A 5 -12.05 -16.27 3.53
C THR A 5 -11.30 -17.32 4.35
N ASN A 6 -10.42 -18.12 3.75
CA ASN A 6 -9.66 -19.13 4.47
C ASN A 6 -8.53 -18.48 5.29
N PRO A 7 -8.51 -18.64 6.62
CA PRO A 7 -7.49 -18.05 7.49
C PRO A 7 -6.13 -18.75 7.36
N SER A 8 -6.08 -19.98 6.84
CA SER A 8 -4.84 -20.72 6.59
C SER A 8 -4.15 -20.33 5.28
N ILE A 9 -4.79 -19.48 4.46
CA ILE A 9 -4.22 -18.98 3.21
C ILE A 9 -3.87 -17.51 3.39
N LEU A 10 -2.59 -17.19 3.26
CA LEU A 10 -2.11 -15.80 3.24
C LEU A 10 -2.42 -15.17 1.89
N LYS A 11 -3.06 -14.00 1.90
CA LYS A 11 -3.32 -13.19 0.71
C LYS A 11 -2.19 -12.19 0.55
N ILE A 12 -1.51 -12.19 -0.59
CA ILE A 12 -0.46 -11.22 -0.92
C ILE A 12 -1.05 -10.17 -1.85
N LEU A 13 -0.95 -8.89 -1.50
CA LEU A 13 -1.45 -7.76 -2.28
C LEU A 13 -0.36 -6.71 -2.46
N TYR A 14 -0.55 -5.79 -3.39
CA TYR A 14 0.21 -4.54 -3.46
C TYR A 14 -0.79 -3.40 -3.55
N ASP A 15 -0.82 -2.53 -2.53
CA ASP A 15 -1.83 -1.47 -2.42
C ASP A 15 -3.29 -1.98 -2.48
N GLY A 16 -3.59 -2.98 -1.66
CA GLY A 16 -4.86 -3.70 -1.66
C GLY A 16 -6.06 -2.92 -1.12
N ARG A 17 -5.95 -1.60 -0.91
CA ARG A 17 -7.02 -0.75 -0.35
C ARG A 17 -8.29 -0.77 -1.20
N MET A 18 -8.12 -0.65 -2.52
CA MET A 18 -9.23 -0.62 -3.46
C MET A 18 -9.81 -2.02 -3.67
N ASP A 19 -8.96 -3.04 -3.75
CA ASP A 19 -9.37 -4.45 -3.83
C ASP A 19 -10.19 -4.86 -2.61
N PHE A 20 -9.71 -4.52 -1.42
CA PHE A 20 -10.43 -4.75 -0.17
C PHE A 20 -11.78 -4.07 -0.18
N SER A 21 -11.84 -2.77 -0.53
CA SER A 21 -13.10 -2.04 -0.59
C SER A 21 -14.10 -2.71 -1.54
N ALA A 22 -13.67 -3.09 -2.74
CA ALA A 22 -14.53 -3.74 -3.71
C ALA A 22 -15.06 -5.08 -3.19
N LEU A 23 -14.20 -5.91 -2.58
CA LEU A 23 -14.57 -7.20 -2.02
C LEU A 23 -15.46 -7.10 -0.77
N TYR A 24 -15.18 -6.15 0.11
CA TYR A 24 -15.90 -5.95 1.35
C TYR A 24 -17.31 -5.39 1.11
N HIS A 25 -17.44 -4.30 0.35
CA HIS A 25 -18.73 -3.65 0.14
C HIS A 25 -19.64 -4.40 -0.84
N THR A 26 -19.07 -5.10 -1.83
CA THR A 26 -19.86 -5.81 -2.84
C THR A 26 -20.20 -7.24 -2.42
N TYR A 27 -19.26 -7.93 -1.76
CA TYR A 27 -19.37 -9.37 -1.49
C TYR A 27 -19.29 -9.72 0.00
N HIS A 28 -19.17 -8.72 0.89
CA HIS A 28 -19.04 -8.92 2.35
C HIS A 28 -17.86 -9.81 2.73
N ILE A 29 -16.77 -9.73 1.97
CA ILE A 29 -15.54 -10.49 2.22
C ILE A 29 -14.58 -9.61 3.00
N ASP A 30 -14.27 -10.05 4.21
CA ASP A 30 -13.21 -9.45 5.02
C ASP A 30 -11.90 -10.24 4.81
N LEU A 31 -10.96 -9.66 4.05
CA LEU A 31 -9.68 -10.33 3.76
C LEU A 31 -8.79 -10.39 5.01
N ASP A 32 -8.49 -11.61 5.48
CA ASP A 32 -7.56 -11.88 6.59
C ASP A 32 -7.12 -13.37 6.57
N PRO A 33 -5.84 -13.75 6.74
CA PRO A 33 -4.64 -12.91 6.83
C PRO A 33 -4.21 -12.34 5.47
N VAL A 34 -3.64 -11.13 5.51
CA VAL A 34 -3.18 -10.40 4.34
C VAL A 34 -1.83 -9.76 4.58
N LEU A 35 -0.97 -9.77 3.56
CA LEU A 35 0.30 -9.05 3.51
C LEU A 35 0.28 -8.10 2.32
N ASP A 36 0.43 -6.81 2.59
CA ASP A 36 0.53 -5.78 1.56
C ASP A 36 2.00 -5.41 1.33
N LEU A 37 2.50 -5.68 0.13
CA LEU A 37 3.89 -5.46 -0.24
C LEU A 37 4.27 -3.98 -0.33
N GLN A 38 3.31 -3.06 -0.49
CA GLN A 38 3.60 -1.62 -0.45
C GLN A 38 4.03 -1.20 0.96
N LEU A 39 3.50 -1.83 2.02
CA LEU A 39 4.00 -1.61 3.37
C LEU A 39 5.35 -2.27 3.61
N VAL A 40 5.58 -3.46 3.04
CA VAL A 40 6.89 -4.12 3.12
C VAL A 40 7.96 -3.26 2.46
N ASP A 41 7.65 -2.59 1.34
CA ASP A 41 8.54 -1.60 0.73
C ASP A 41 8.87 -0.47 1.71
N ILE A 42 7.87 0.16 2.34
CA ILE A 42 8.13 1.19 3.36
C ILE A 42 9.07 0.68 4.46
N ARG A 43 8.84 -0.55 4.96
CA ARG A 43 9.71 -1.17 5.98
C ARG A 43 11.14 -1.40 5.49
N SER A 44 11.26 -1.89 4.27
CA SER A 44 12.55 -2.20 3.66
C SER A 44 13.43 -0.96 3.55
N ARG A 45 12.85 0.23 3.36
CA ARG A 45 13.57 1.52 3.33
C ARG A 45 14.27 1.79 4.68
N PHE A 46 13.62 1.50 5.80
CA PHE A 46 14.25 1.61 7.12
C PHE A 46 15.40 0.60 7.26
N ALA A 47 15.20 -0.65 6.83
CA ALA A 47 16.22 -1.70 6.91
C ALA A 47 17.46 -1.41 6.04
N ARG A 48 17.29 -0.79 4.86
CA ARG A 48 18.38 -0.35 3.98
C ARG A 48 19.16 0.84 4.52
N GLY A 49 18.75 1.43 5.64
CA GLY A 49 19.35 2.66 6.14
C GLY A 49 19.00 3.88 5.29
N ASP A 50 17.88 3.84 4.56
CA ASP A 50 17.35 4.96 3.75
C ASP A 50 16.80 6.11 4.64
N HIS A 51 17.25 6.17 5.90
CA HIS A 51 17.21 7.32 6.80
C HIS A 51 18.06 8.50 6.32
N GLY A 52 18.86 8.32 5.27
CA GLY A 52 19.48 9.42 4.57
C GLY A 52 18.41 10.41 4.19
N VAL A 53 18.41 11.57 4.87
CA VAL A 53 17.50 12.70 4.63
C VAL A 53 17.28 12.92 3.12
N ALA A 54 18.30 12.71 2.30
CA ALA A 54 18.24 12.81 0.84
C ALA A 54 17.22 11.88 0.13
N SER A 55 17.11 10.59 0.46
CA SER A 55 16.20 9.66 -0.26
C SER A 55 14.74 9.87 0.14
N HIS A 56 14.49 10.10 1.43
CA HIS A 56 13.18 10.48 1.94
C HIS A 56 12.74 11.85 1.40
N GLU A 57 13.62 12.85 1.45
CA GLU A 57 13.38 14.17 0.85
C GLU A 57 13.08 14.02 -0.65
N ARG A 58 13.85 13.22 -1.40
CA ARG A 58 13.64 13.04 -2.85
C ARG A 58 12.23 12.55 -3.18
N ARG A 59 11.68 11.62 -2.40
CA ARG A 59 10.30 11.14 -2.62
C ARG A 59 9.28 12.21 -2.24
N LEU A 60 9.51 12.96 -1.16
CA LEU A 60 8.65 14.10 -0.79
C LEU A 60 8.62 15.18 -1.88
N LEU A 61 9.73 15.38 -2.61
CA LEU A 61 9.80 16.35 -3.71
C LEU A 61 8.89 16.00 -4.90
N TRP A 62 8.33 14.78 -4.96
CA TRP A 62 7.29 14.46 -5.94
C TRP A 62 5.96 15.14 -5.64
N CYS A 63 5.72 15.51 -4.38
CA CYS A 63 4.45 16.09 -3.93
C CYS A 63 4.60 17.52 -3.38
N PHE A 64 5.81 17.91 -2.96
CA PHE A 64 6.07 19.18 -2.31
C PHE A 64 7.26 19.91 -2.95
N SER A 65 7.26 21.23 -2.89
CA SER A 65 8.42 22.02 -3.33
C SER A 65 9.62 21.82 -2.39
N TYR A 66 10.82 22.02 -2.94
CA TYR A 66 12.06 21.98 -2.17
C TYR A 66 12.03 22.89 -0.93
N LYS A 67 11.48 24.10 -1.07
CA LYS A 67 11.34 25.05 0.04
C LYS A 67 10.45 24.50 1.16
N GLN A 68 9.31 23.89 0.83
CA GLN A 68 8.41 23.30 1.82
C GLN A 68 9.10 22.19 2.61
N VAL A 69 9.75 21.25 1.92
CA VAL A 69 10.42 20.10 2.54
C VAL A 69 11.57 20.57 3.44
N ARG A 70 12.45 21.46 2.94
CA ARG A 70 13.63 21.91 3.69
C ARG A 70 13.31 22.78 4.90
N GLN A 71 12.28 23.61 4.83
CA GLN A 71 11.90 24.49 5.93
C GLN A 71 11.08 23.78 7.02
N ASN A 72 10.52 22.60 6.73
CA ASN A 72 9.61 21.89 7.62
C ASN A 72 10.03 20.42 7.85
N LYS A 73 11.34 20.15 7.93
CA LYS A 73 11.89 18.78 8.02
C LYS A 73 11.22 17.92 9.10
N ASP A 74 11.03 18.48 10.29
CA ASP A 74 10.42 17.76 11.42
C ASP A 74 8.97 17.36 11.16
N ARG A 75 8.23 18.18 10.41
CA ARG A 75 6.83 17.89 10.03
C ARG A 75 6.73 16.77 9.00
N PHE A 76 7.74 16.61 8.16
CA PHE A 76 7.77 15.59 7.11
C PHE A 76 8.48 14.30 7.51
N LYS A 77 9.10 14.24 8.70
CA LYS A 77 9.94 13.10 9.12
C LYS A 77 9.21 11.75 9.07
N ASN A 78 7.90 11.74 9.35
CA ASN A 78 7.05 10.55 9.40
C ASN A 78 6.04 10.49 8.24
N ILE A 79 6.20 11.34 7.22
CA ILE A 79 5.32 11.37 6.05
C ILE A 79 5.94 10.52 4.95
N HIS A 80 5.40 9.32 4.74
CA HIS A 80 5.91 8.39 3.74
C HIS A 80 5.13 8.49 2.44
N VAL A 81 5.82 8.80 1.34
CA VAL A 81 5.27 8.68 -0.01
C VAL A 81 5.31 7.21 -0.43
N LEU A 82 4.13 6.68 -0.73
CA LEU A 82 3.89 5.35 -1.26
C LEU A 82 4.35 5.29 -2.72
N GLN A 83 4.93 4.16 -3.09
CA GLN A 83 5.45 3.93 -4.43
C GLN A 83 4.45 3.09 -5.24
N SER A 84 4.40 3.32 -6.56
CA SER A 84 3.65 2.47 -7.48
C SER A 84 4.29 1.08 -7.58
N LEU A 85 3.53 0.07 -8.01
CA LEU A 85 4.03 -1.30 -8.18
C LEU A 85 5.29 -1.34 -9.08
N GLY A 86 5.25 -0.65 -10.23
CA GLY A 86 6.39 -0.56 -11.15
C GLY A 86 7.59 0.19 -10.55
N GLY A 87 7.35 1.33 -9.89
CA GLY A 87 8.43 2.09 -9.25
C GLY A 87 9.09 1.31 -8.10
N CYS A 88 8.35 0.45 -7.40
CA CYS A 88 8.91 -0.43 -6.38
C CYS A 88 9.78 -1.51 -7.03
N LEU A 89 9.31 -2.11 -8.12
CA LEU A 89 10.09 -3.09 -8.87
C LEU A 89 11.45 -2.51 -9.33
N GLU A 90 11.44 -1.30 -9.88
CA GLU A 90 12.65 -0.58 -10.29
C GLU A 90 13.58 -0.27 -9.11
N GLU A 91 13.04 0.26 -8.01
CA GLU A 91 13.82 0.64 -6.82
C GLU A 91 14.56 -0.55 -6.21
N HIS A 92 13.95 -1.73 -6.23
CA HIS A 92 14.52 -2.96 -5.70
C HIS A 92 15.33 -3.77 -6.73
N GLY A 93 15.52 -3.22 -7.95
CA GLY A 93 16.29 -3.88 -9.01
C GLY A 93 15.69 -5.21 -9.47
N CYS A 94 14.40 -5.42 -9.21
CA CYS A 94 13.70 -6.62 -9.61
C CYS A 94 13.41 -6.55 -11.12
N LYS A 95 13.69 -7.63 -11.85
CA LYS A 95 13.41 -7.66 -13.29
C LYS A 95 11.96 -8.03 -13.52
N SER A 96 11.23 -7.20 -14.27
CA SER A 96 9.98 -7.63 -14.87
C SER A 96 10.28 -8.62 -16.00
N THR A 97 9.42 -9.63 -16.17
CA THR A 97 9.49 -10.59 -17.27
C THR A 97 9.17 -9.94 -18.63
N SER A 98 8.48 -8.80 -18.63
CA SER A 98 8.06 -8.07 -19.84
C SER A 98 7.68 -6.61 -19.54
N PRO A 99 7.66 -5.71 -20.55
CA PRO A 99 7.15 -4.35 -20.37
C PRO A 99 5.63 -4.35 -20.15
N LYS A 100 5.15 -3.52 -19.22
CA LYS A 100 3.72 -3.39 -18.92
C LYS A 100 2.97 -2.89 -20.16
N LYS A 101 2.01 -3.68 -20.64
CA LYS A 101 1.12 -3.30 -21.74
C LYS A 101 0.10 -2.26 -21.26
N HIS A 102 -0.36 -1.41 -22.17
CA HIS A 102 -1.44 -0.47 -21.89
C HIS A 102 -2.79 -1.10 -22.28
N VAL A 103 -3.79 -0.96 -21.41
CA VAL A 103 -5.16 -1.40 -21.67
C VAL A 103 -6.14 -0.27 -21.37
N ASP A 104 -7.27 -0.25 -22.07
CA ASP A 104 -8.35 0.72 -21.86
C ASP A 104 -9.22 0.31 -20.66
N HIS A 105 -9.10 1.06 -19.57
CA HIS A 105 -9.74 0.69 -18.31
C HIS A 105 -11.29 0.76 -18.35
N GLU A 106 -11.89 1.33 -19.39
CA GLU A 106 -13.35 1.38 -19.54
C GLU A 106 -13.95 0.08 -20.14
N THR A 107 -13.11 -0.79 -20.71
CA THR A 107 -13.61 -1.96 -21.48
C THR A 107 -13.38 -3.31 -20.80
N TRP A 108 -13.01 -3.33 -19.51
CA TRP A 108 -12.86 -4.55 -18.70
C TRP A 108 -14.10 -5.45 -18.64
N LEU A 109 -15.29 -4.90 -18.88
CA LEU A 109 -16.56 -5.63 -18.89
C LEU A 109 -16.96 -6.18 -20.26
N THR A 110 -16.27 -5.79 -21.34
CA THR A 110 -16.51 -6.30 -22.69
C THR A 110 -16.17 -7.78 -22.78
N ARG A 111 -16.99 -8.57 -23.48
CA ARG A 111 -16.79 -10.02 -23.63
C ARG A 111 -16.80 -10.46 -25.11
N PRO A 112 -15.99 -11.45 -25.50
CA PRO A 112 -14.98 -12.14 -24.68
C PRO A 112 -13.84 -11.21 -24.24
N LEU A 113 -13.23 -11.50 -23.09
CA LEU A 113 -12.08 -10.71 -22.63
C LEU A 113 -10.91 -10.96 -23.58
N SER A 114 -10.29 -9.91 -24.11
CA SER A 114 -9.20 -10.07 -25.09
C SER A 114 -7.94 -10.63 -24.44
N SER A 115 -7.05 -11.20 -25.25
CA SER A 115 -5.74 -11.70 -24.79
C SER A 115 -4.91 -10.60 -24.14
N GLU A 116 -5.04 -9.35 -24.58
CA GLU A 116 -4.31 -8.22 -24.01
C GLU A 116 -4.68 -7.95 -22.55
N TYR A 117 -5.97 -8.03 -22.19
CA TYR A 117 -6.42 -7.90 -20.80
C TYR A 117 -6.00 -9.10 -19.95
N LEU A 118 -6.01 -10.32 -20.51
CA LEU A 118 -5.54 -11.51 -19.83
C LEU A 118 -4.04 -11.41 -19.51
N GLU A 119 -3.24 -11.01 -20.48
CA GLU A 119 -1.80 -10.78 -20.31
C GLU A 119 -1.53 -9.65 -19.32
N TYR A 120 -2.26 -8.54 -19.40
CA TYR A 120 -2.15 -7.43 -18.46
C TYR A 120 -2.43 -7.87 -17.02
N ALA A 121 -3.54 -8.57 -16.79
CA ALA A 121 -3.92 -9.05 -15.46
C ALA A 121 -2.92 -10.08 -14.91
N ALA A 122 -2.45 -11.01 -15.76
CA ALA A 122 -1.44 -11.99 -15.37
C ALA A 122 -0.11 -11.31 -15.00
N HIS A 123 0.30 -10.31 -15.78
CA HIS A 123 1.55 -9.59 -15.56
C HIS A 123 1.62 -8.88 -14.20
N ASP A 124 0.54 -8.21 -13.78
CA ASP A 124 0.52 -7.56 -12.46
C ASP A 124 0.70 -8.59 -11.32
N VAL A 125 0.14 -9.80 -11.46
CA VAL A 125 0.34 -10.90 -10.48
C VAL A 125 1.79 -11.43 -10.51
N GLU A 126 2.40 -11.57 -11.69
CA GLU A 126 3.81 -11.97 -11.84
C GLU A 126 4.75 -10.98 -11.14
N ILE A 127 4.51 -9.67 -11.32
CA ILE A 127 5.31 -8.62 -10.67
C ILE A 127 5.16 -8.68 -9.15
N ILE A 128 3.93 -8.84 -8.64
CA ILE A 128 3.69 -9.00 -7.19
C ILE A 128 4.45 -10.22 -6.65
N HIS A 129 4.44 -11.33 -7.37
CA HIS A 129 5.18 -12.53 -6.98
C HIS A 129 6.70 -12.32 -6.99
N ALA A 130 7.24 -11.62 -7.98
CA ALA A 130 8.66 -11.27 -8.05
C ALA A 130 9.10 -10.41 -6.86
N LEU A 131 8.32 -9.37 -6.52
CA LEU A 131 8.57 -8.53 -5.35
C LEU A 131 8.47 -9.33 -4.04
N TYR A 132 7.46 -10.19 -3.91
CA TYR A 132 7.31 -11.04 -2.72
C TYR A 132 8.54 -11.94 -2.52
N THR A 133 9.00 -12.58 -3.59
CA THR A 133 10.19 -13.44 -3.57
C THR A 133 11.42 -12.65 -3.15
N HIS A 134 11.63 -11.48 -3.76
CA HIS A 134 12.73 -10.59 -3.40
C HIS A 134 12.69 -10.17 -1.92
N PHE A 135 11.51 -9.79 -1.40
CA PHE A 135 11.37 -9.37 0.00
C PHE A 135 11.55 -10.50 1.01
N ILE A 136 11.25 -11.74 0.62
CA ILE A 136 11.57 -12.92 1.43
C ILE A 136 13.10 -13.13 1.45
N GLU A 137 13.75 -13.14 0.29
CA GLU A 137 15.21 -13.34 0.17
C GLU A 137 16.02 -12.25 0.87
N ALA A 138 15.54 -11.01 0.81
CA ALA A 138 16.14 -9.87 1.51
C ALA A 138 15.81 -9.82 3.02
N GLY A 139 14.98 -10.74 3.53
CA GLY A 139 14.65 -10.84 4.95
C GLY A 139 13.69 -9.77 5.47
N TYR A 140 12.87 -9.15 4.62
CA TYR A 140 11.87 -8.16 5.02
C TYR A 140 10.54 -8.79 5.48
N ILE A 141 10.30 -10.05 5.11
CA ILE A 141 9.09 -10.82 5.44
C ILE A 141 9.49 -12.07 6.24
N GLN A 142 10.19 -11.87 7.35
CA GLN A 142 10.59 -12.96 8.25
C GLN A 142 10.25 -12.65 9.70
N TYR A 143 10.31 -13.67 10.56
CA TYR A 143 10.20 -13.49 11.99
C TYR A 143 11.33 -12.55 12.50
N PRO A 144 11.05 -11.61 13.43
CA PRO A 144 9.79 -11.40 14.17
C PRO A 144 8.79 -10.46 13.49
N PHE A 145 9.07 -9.96 12.29
CA PHE A 145 8.28 -8.90 11.66
C PHE A 145 6.99 -9.37 10.99
N LEU A 146 6.83 -10.68 10.75
CA LEU A 146 5.68 -11.21 10.02
C LEU A 146 4.34 -10.84 10.66
N SER A 147 4.14 -11.11 11.95
CA SER A 147 2.87 -10.79 12.63
C SER A 147 2.56 -9.28 12.59
N LEU A 148 3.59 -8.45 12.77
CA LEU A 148 3.47 -7.01 12.68
C LEU A 148 3.10 -6.57 11.25
N ASN A 149 3.75 -7.13 10.22
CA ASN A 149 3.42 -6.88 8.82
C ASN A 149 1.96 -7.23 8.50
N LEU A 150 1.47 -8.39 8.97
CA LEU A 150 0.08 -8.80 8.75
C LEU A 150 -0.91 -7.84 9.42
N SER A 151 -0.67 -7.48 10.68
CA SER A 151 -1.55 -6.55 11.40
C SER A 151 -1.59 -5.15 10.76
N GLN A 152 -0.45 -4.64 10.30
CA GLN A 152 -0.36 -3.36 9.61
C GLN A 152 -1.02 -3.43 8.23
N SER A 153 -0.82 -4.52 7.49
CA SER A 153 -1.45 -4.76 6.19
C SER A 153 -2.97 -4.80 6.31
N LYS A 154 -3.49 -5.53 7.30
CA LYS A 154 -4.93 -5.56 7.60
C LYS A 154 -5.47 -4.17 7.88
N ARG A 155 -4.82 -3.40 8.74
CA ARG A 155 -5.21 -2.00 9.04
C ARG A 155 -5.17 -1.10 7.81
N TYR A 156 -4.18 -1.32 6.95
CA TYR A 156 -3.97 -0.52 5.74
C TYR A 156 -5.02 -0.78 4.67
N ILE A 157 -5.28 -2.04 4.31
CA ILE A 157 -6.24 -2.32 3.25
C ILE A 157 -7.68 -2.01 3.69
N SER A 158 -7.96 -2.13 4.99
CA SER A 158 -9.29 -1.89 5.56
C SER A 158 -9.60 -0.42 5.85
N ILE A 159 -8.76 0.53 5.40
CA ILE A 159 -9.05 1.95 5.66
C ILE A 159 -10.40 2.40 5.10
N TRP A 160 -10.97 1.72 4.11
CA TRP A 160 -12.27 2.00 3.48
C TRP A 160 -13.40 1.08 3.97
N ASN A 161 -13.26 0.46 5.15
CA ASN A 161 -14.33 -0.38 5.69
C ASN A 161 -15.59 0.41 6.10
N ASP A 162 -15.42 1.70 6.39
CA ASP A 162 -16.44 2.64 6.83
C ASP A 162 -17.31 3.15 5.68
N ALA A 163 -16.73 3.32 4.49
CA ALA A 163 -17.42 3.72 3.28
C ALA A 163 -16.61 3.36 2.03
N PRO A 164 -17.27 3.13 0.87
CA PRO A 164 -16.57 3.01 -0.41
C PRO A 164 -15.76 4.30 -0.75
N PRO A 165 -14.64 4.18 -1.48
CA PRO A 165 -13.88 5.30 -2.01
C PRO A 165 -14.75 6.28 -2.81
N GLU A 166 -14.67 7.55 -2.45
CA GLU A 166 -15.37 8.64 -3.12
C GLU A 166 -14.41 9.43 -4.03
N GLN A 167 -14.84 9.68 -5.27
CA GLN A 167 -14.07 10.48 -6.22
C GLN A 167 -13.92 11.92 -5.70
N GLY A 168 -12.70 12.45 -5.71
CA GLY A 168 -12.41 13.82 -5.25
C GLY A 168 -12.12 13.98 -3.76
N ASN A 169 -12.16 12.90 -2.96
CA ASN A 169 -11.73 12.95 -1.56
C ASN A 169 -10.20 13.10 -1.44
N ILE A 170 -9.70 14.33 -1.43
CA ILE A 170 -8.26 14.65 -1.40
C ILE A 170 -7.53 14.12 -0.15
N TYR A 171 -8.25 13.87 0.95
CA TYR A 171 -7.67 13.41 2.21
C TYR A 171 -7.44 11.90 2.25
N ARG A 172 -8.10 11.14 1.37
CA ARG A 172 -7.97 9.68 1.29
C ARG A 172 -7.44 9.20 -0.07
N SER A 173 -7.43 10.08 -1.08
CA SER A 173 -6.95 9.81 -2.44
C SER A 173 -5.62 10.52 -2.73
N HIS A 174 -4.61 10.25 -1.91
CA HIS A 174 -3.27 10.81 -2.03
C HIS A 174 -2.18 9.73 -1.87
N PRO A 175 -0.95 9.95 -2.36
CA PRO A 175 0.10 8.93 -2.33
C PRO A 175 0.81 8.82 -0.98
N PHE A 176 0.30 9.42 0.10
CA PHE A 176 0.90 9.28 1.43
C PHE A 176 0.35 8.07 2.18
N LEU A 177 1.24 7.38 2.89
CA LEU A 177 0.84 6.37 3.86
C LEU A 177 -0.02 7.03 4.94
N PRO A 178 -1.24 6.53 5.20
CA PRO A 178 -2.06 7.09 6.27
C PRO A 178 -1.36 6.96 7.63
N LEU A 179 -1.48 7.99 8.48
CA LEU A 179 -0.91 7.95 9.83
C LEU A 179 -1.45 6.77 10.64
N GLU A 180 -0.65 6.27 11.58
CA GLU A 180 -0.99 5.16 12.47
C GLU A 180 -1.25 3.83 11.75
N ILE A 181 -0.80 3.68 10.51
CA ILE A 181 -0.70 2.36 9.89
C ILE A 181 0.50 1.60 10.47
N ILE A 182 1.68 2.21 10.47
CA ILE A 182 2.91 1.59 11.00
C ILE A 182 2.99 1.73 12.52
N ASP A 183 2.96 2.96 13.02
CA ASP A 183 3.17 3.31 14.44
C ASP A 183 1.86 3.34 15.24
N PHE A 184 0.98 2.38 15.00
CA PHE A 184 -0.28 2.31 15.74
C PHE A 184 -0.04 2.00 17.21
N ILE A 185 -0.61 2.84 18.07
CA ILE A 185 -0.66 2.60 19.50
C ILE A 185 -2.15 2.46 19.87
N PRO A 186 -2.60 1.32 20.42
CA PRO A 186 -3.97 1.19 20.89
C PRO A 186 -4.17 2.07 22.12
N ILE A 187 -4.71 3.28 21.92
CA ILE A 187 -5.02 4.25 22.97
C ILE A 187 -6.54 4.44 23.01
N ASN A 188 -7.10 4.57 24.22
CA ASN A 188 -8.55 4.73 24.41
C ASN A 188 -9.08 6.12 24.00
N THR A 189 -8.19 7.10 23.83
CA THR A 189 -8.54 8.48 23.48
C THR A 189 -8.07 8.78 22.06
N THR A 190 -9.03 8.84 21.13
CA THR A 190 -8.80 9.23 19.74
C THR A 190 -9.51 10.53 19.41
N ILE A 191 -8.95 11.31 18.51
CA ILE A 191 -9.55 12.52 17.92
C ILE A 191 -9.95 12.19 16.48
N THR A 192 -11.17 12.54 16.09
CA THR A 192 -11.62 12.41 14.70
C THR A 192 -11.00 13.51 13.84
N CYS A 193 -10.21 13.11 12.84
CA CYS A 193 -9.65 14.04 11.88
C CYS A 193 -10.77 14.69 11.06
N GLN A 194 -10.82 16.02 11.01
CA GLN A 194 -11.84 16.76 10.26
C GLN A 194 -11.70 16.64 8.73
N GLY A 195 -10.54 16.18 8.25
CA GLY A 195 -10.29 15.96 6.82
C GLY A 195 -10.62 14.55 6.36
N CYS A 196 -9.91 13.55 6.89
CA CYS A 196 -10.06 12.15 6.45
C CYS A 196 -11.11 11.35 7.26
N SER A 197 -11.73 11.94 8.28
CA SER A 197 -12.72 11.32 9.18
C SER A 197 -12.21 10.11 9.97
N ARG A 198 -10.92 9.78 9.90
CA ARG A 198 -10.32 8.70 10.69
C ARG A 198 -10.16 9.13 12.15
N ASN A 199 -10.41 8.19 13.05
CA ASN A 199 -10.06 8.32 14.47
C ASN A 199 -8.57 8.04 14.63
N LEU A 200 -7.81 9.04 15.07
CA LEU A 200 -6.37 8.99 15.26
C LEU A 200 -6.03 9.36 16.70
N SER A 201 -4.89 8.91 17.21
CA SER A 201 -4.35 9.38 18.49
C SER A 201 -4.11 10.89 18.48
N SER A 202 -4.09 11.50 19.67
CA SER A 202 -3.79 12.92 19.83
C SER A 202 -2.39 13.30 19.34
N SER A 203 -1.44 12.36 19.29
CA SER A 203 -0.09 12.60 18.74
C SER A 203 -0.04 12.77 17.23
N SER A 204 -1.15 12.50 16.52
CA SER A 204 -1.27 12.70 15.07
C SER A 204 -1.67 14.14 14.68
N PHE A 205 -1.87 15.03 15.66
CA PHE A 205 -2.26 16.45 15.51
C PHE A 205 -1.17 17.37 16.05
#